data_AF-A0A6B1G1Q9-F1
#
_entry.id   AF-A0A6B1G1Q9-F1
#
_cell.length_a   1.000
_cell.length_b   1.000
_cell.length_c   1.000
_cell.angle_alpha   90.00
_cell.angle_beta   90.00
_cell.angle_gamma   90.00
#
_symmetry.space_group_name_H-M   'P 1'
#
loop_
_entity.id
_entity.type
_entity.pdbx_description
1 polymer ?
#
loop_
_entity_poly.entity_id
_entity_poly.type
_entity_poly.pdbx_seq_one_letter_code
_entity_poly.pdbx_strand_id
1 'polypeptide(L)'
;MTVVERAFLSKINNLPSTCVFRGHADSSWKLHSAATRRLIDFFDNDESIIEKAIFSDMHWVYHRSVLLEPARNNGFGNANGQMIPDIQLLARLHGFGAATGFLDFSLDPLAALGYACEGDECDGSVFVLDLASDSGFRQISVDGAEQSVEEIFRWSDMRSESLCFEIPTQGKNATGESVSDGISVQAWPLLPAGAVRKIVIAASDKPEIRQELEDRYGYRKPALFADLQRFSVVNSPRLPLPQIEDPEFSLLLGNQCYLQGDYTGAVTHYGESIELAPYSEIGYFYFVRGNAKAADGDFQGALLDYSSGIHCEEELARDRERNPEGITNGFRLWRLYYNRGNARAELEDLIGALSDYEEAIRISFQDGERESSHFTNRGNVNFLLNRYGDAISDYDQAIEVGDPFARFSKGNMLVILGRFDEALQCYDGAIREGDDRSGVICNRNGVAAILNRIGGDGYVVSAPRYKDSTRRLIVEVSLRADPDNRYTEFFNFHGMKGNIGNAAGQHLPGGKGYRGRAGFVVVVKGEEW
;
A
#
# COMPACT_ATOMS: atom_id res chain seq x y z
N MET A 1 19.80 37.30 -11.27
CA MET A 1 19.50 36.00 -10.65
C MET A 1 20.73 35.14 -10.83
N THR A 2 21.31 34.66 -9.74
CA THR A 2 22.52 33.81 -9.76
C THR A 2 22.19 32.37 -10.17
N VAL A 3 23.21 31.51 -10.37
CA VAL A 3 22.96 30.11 -10.72
C VAL A 3 22.38 29.36 -9.54
N VAL A 4 22.86 29.61 -8.32
CA VAL A 4 22.26 29.09 -7.07
C VAL A 4 20.80 29.51 -6.93
N GLU A 5 20.48 30.79 -7.20
CA GLU A 5 19.11 31.30 -7.13
C GLU A 5 18.18 30.63 -8.14
N ARG A 6 18.64 30.52 -9.40
CA ARG A 6 17.88 29.91 -10.51
C ARG A 6 17.69 28.41 -10.33
N ALA A 7 18.76 27.70 -10.00
CA ALA A 7 18.77 26.25 -9.96
C ALA A 7 18.06 25.70 -8.72
N PHE A 8 18.11 26.44 -7.60
CA PHE A 8 17.69 25.93 -6.31
C PHE A 8 16.88 26.91 -5.46
N LEU A 9 17.40 28.08 -5.06
CA LEU A 9 16.72 28.91 -4.04
C LEU A 9 15.31 29.35 -4.45
N SER A 10 15.11 29.72 -5.73
CA SER A 10 13.78 30.07 -6.25
C SER A 10 12.76 28.94 -6.15
N LYS A 11 13.20 27.67 -6.14
CA LYS A 11 12.34 26.48 -6.02
C LYS A 11 11.90 26.20 -4.58
N ILE A 12 12.61 26.76 -3.60
CA ILE A 12 12.39 26.53 -2.16
C ILE A 12 11.96 27.79 -1.38
N ASN A 13 11.98 28.98 -1.99
CA ASN A 13 11.74 30.26 -1.30
C ASN A 13 10.36 30.39 -0.62
N ASN A 14 9.37 29.60 -1.05
CA ASN A 14 8.02 29.59 -0.49
C ASN A 14 7.75 28.40 0.42
N LEU A 15 8.77 27.61 0.77
CA LEU A 15 8.60 26.45 1.63
C LEU A 15 8.51 26.86 3.11
N PRO A 16 7.78 26.09 3.93
CA PRO A 16 7.73 26.28 5.39
C PRO A 16 9.11 26.22 6.04
N SER A 17 9.27 26.91 7.18
CA SER A 17 10.50 26.84 7.99
C SER A 17 10.72 25.49 8.68
N THR A 18 9.73 24.60 8.60
CA THR A 18 9.77 23.22 9.12
C THR A 18 10.38 22.24 8.11
N CYS A 19 10.76 22.72 6.92
CA CYS A 19 11.43 21.90 5.93
C CYS A 19 12.88 21.60 6.28
N VAL A 20 13.29 20.36 6.01
CA VAL A 20 14.66 19.89 6.11
C VAL A 20 15.13 19.28 4.79
N PHE A 21 16.44 19.28 4.56
CA PHE A 21 17.04 19.10 3.24
C PHE A 21 18.12 18.02 3.24
N ARG A 22 18.22 17.24 2.16
CA ARG A 22 19.26 16.22 1.99
C ARG A 22 19.73 16.16 0.55
N GLY A 23 21.03 16.30 0.32
CA GLY A 23 21.63 16.30 -1.01
C GLY A 23 22.31 14.99 -1.37
N HIS A 24 22.10 14.51 -2.60
CA HIS A 24 22.75 13.35 -3.20
C HIS A 24 23.50 13.76 -4.47
N ALA A 25 24.76 13.35 -4.58
CA ALA A 25 25.61 13.61 -5.72
C ALA A 25 25.06 13.03 -7.04
N ASP A 26 24.40 11.87 -6.97
CA ASP A 26 23.79 11.21 -8.12
C ASP A 26 22.26 11.18 -7.97
N SER A 27 21.57 11.69 -8.98
CA SER A 27 20.12 11.79 -9.04
C SER A 27 19.44 10.44 -9.28
N SER A 28 20.15 9.39 -9.69
CA SER A 28 19.63 8.02 -9.74
C SER A 28 19.45 7.41 -8.36
N TRP A 29 20.18 7.90 -7.35
CA TRP A 29 20.13 7.35 -6.00
C TRP A 29 18.77 7.59 -5.34
N LYS A 30 18.34 6.59 -4.58
CA LYS A 30 17.12 6.63 -3.79
C LYS A 30 17.44 7.28 -2.44
N LEU A 31 16.47 7.96 -1.84
CA LEU A 31 16.67 8.69 -0.59
C LEU A 31 17.30 7.85 0.54
N HIS A 32 16.94 6.57 0.60
CA HIS A 32 17.38 5.59 1.58
C HIS A 32 18.76 4.97 1.31
N SER A 33 19.32 5.17 0.11
CA SER A 33 20.55 4.53 -0.36
C SER A 33 21.69 4.60 0.67
N ALA A 34 21.80 5.69 1.41
CA ALA A 34 22.84 5.82 2.41
C ALA A 34 22.63 5.00 3.69
N ALA A 35 21.39 4.85 4.15
CA ALA A 35 21.08 4.02 5.33
C ALA A 35 21.40 2.56 5.00
N THR A 36 20.98 2.14 3.81
CA THR A 36 21.24 0.83 3.21
C THR A 36 22.74 0.53 3.11
N ARG A 37 23.54 1.46 2.56
CA ARG A 37 25.00 1.28 2.42
C ARG A 37 25.71 1.08 3.76
N ARG A 38 25.36 1.84 4.81
CA ARG A 38 25.99 1.70 6.14
C ARG A 38 25.72 0.34 6.77
N LEU A 39 24.52 -0.20 6.59
CA LEU A 39 24.17 -1.54 7.09
C LEU A 39 25.02 -2.61 6.40
N ILE A 40 25.23 -2.49 5.09
CA ILE A 40 26.01 -3.44 4.29
C ILE A 40 27.49 -3.41 4.67
N ASP A 41 28.10 -2.22 4.74
CA ASP A 41 29.49 -2.08 5.19
C ASP A 41 29.72 -2.71 6.56
N PHE A 42 28.70 -2.77 7.43
CA PHE A 42 28.79 -3.45 8.71
C PHE A 42 28.79 -4.98 8.54
N PHE A 43 27.84 -5.53 7.79
CA PHE A 43 27.71 -7.00 7.60
C PHE A 43 28.84 -7.59 6.74
N ASP A 44 29.34 -6.88 5.73
CA ASP A 44 30.46 -7.34 4.89
C ASP A 44 31.77 -7.51 5.68
N ASN A 45 31.95 -6.77 6.79
CA ASN A 45 33.14 -6.81 7.60
C ASN A 45 33.06 -7.81 8.79
N ASP A 46 31.91 -8.44 9.02
CA ASP A 46 31.70 -9.39 10.11
C ASP A 46 30.99 -10.66 9.62
N GLU A 47 31.78 -11.59 9.04
CA GLU A 47 31.33 -12.88 8.50
C GLU A 47 30.62 -13.79 9.53
N SER A 48 30.64 -13.44 10.83
CA SER A 48 30.10 -14.27 11.91
C SER A 48 28.58 -14.16 12.12
N ILE A 49 27.91 -13.23 11.42
CA ILE A 49 26.48 -12.91 11.64
C ILE A 49 25.57 -13.44 10.51
N ILE A 50 26.13 -13.98 9.43
CA ILE A 50 25.36 -14.47 8.27
C ILE A 50 25.12 -15.99 8.37
N GLU A 51 24.49 -16.45 9.45
CA GLU A 51 23.84 -17.75 9.46
C GLU A 51 22.49 -17.67 10.21
N LYS A 52 21.42 -17.77 9.40
CA LYS A 52 20.00 -17.97 9.73
C LYS A 52 19.17 -16.73 10.14
N ALA A 53 18.12 -16.57 9.33
CA ALA A 53 16.83 -15.93 9.59
C ALA A 53 16.73 -14.41 9.38
N ILE A 54 15.92 -14.07 8.36
CA ILE A 54 14.98 -12.93 8.25
C ILE A 54 15.60 -11.55 8.51
N PHE A 55 15.57 -10.67 7.50
CA PHE A 55 16.02 -9.27 7.61
C PHE A 55 15.44 -8.53 8.84
N SER A 56 14.22 -8.86 9.28
CA SER A 56 13.62 -8.33 10.52
C SER A 56 14.34 -8.79 11.80
N ASP A 57 14.81 -10.05 11.83
CA ASP A 57 15.57 -10.61 12.95
C ASP A 57 17.01 -10.08 12.91
N MET A 58 17.60 -9.87 11.74
CA MET A 58 18.88 -9.17 11.60
C MET A 58 18.80 -7.72 12.09
N HIS A 59 17.78 -6.96 11.70
CA HIS A 59 17.55 -5.61 12.22
C HIS A 59 17.36 -5.66 13.74
N TRP A 60 16.57 -6.60 14.26
CA TRP A 60 16.36 -6.76 15.69
C TRP A 60 17.67 -7.08 16.44
N VAL A 61 18.39 -8.14 16.06
CA VAL A 61 19.65 -8.56 16.69
C VAL A 61 20.69 -7.45 16.59
N TYR A 62 20.85 -6.84 15.41
CA TYR A 62 21.83 -5.76 15.23
C TYR A 62 21.51 -4.55 16.12
N HIS A 63 20.30 -4.00 16.01
CA HIS A 63 19.96 -2.81 16.78
C HIS A 63 19.96 -3.10 18.28
N ARG A 64 19.46 -4.27 18.70
CA ARG A 64 19.40 -4.63 20.12
C ARG A 64 20.76 -5.00 20.69
N SER A 65 21.41 -6.03 20.15
CA SER A 65 22.60 -6.64 20.73
C SER A 65 23.91 -5.97 20.32
N VAL A 66 23.96 -5.28 19.17
CA VAL A 66 25.18 -4.60 18.70
C VAL A 66 25.18 -3.11 19.05
N LEU A 67 24.02 -2.45 18.99
CA LEU A 67 23.93 -1.00 19.25
C LEU A 67 23.41 -0.68 20.65
N LEU A 68 22.18 -1.09 20.95
CA LEU A 68 21.44 -0.63 22.13
C LEU A 68 22.01 -1.18 23.44
N GLU A 69 22.12 -2.50 23.58
CA GLU A 69 22.60 -3.14 24.81
C GLU A 69 24.02 -2.68 25.17
N PRO A 70 25.00 -2.68 24.24
CA PRO A 70 26.33 -2.14 24.51
C PRO A 70 26.29 -0.65 24.89
N ALA A 71 25.52 0.18 24.19
CA ALA A 71 25.43 1.61 24.51
C ALA A 71 24.81 1.85 25.90
N ARG A 72 23.78 1.09 26.27
CA ARG A 72 23.17 1.14 27.61
C ARG A 72 24.16 0.70 28.69
N ASN A 73 24.87 -0.39 28.47
CA ASN A 73 25.89 -0.89 29.41
C ASN A 73 27.06 0.10 29.61
N ASN A 74 27.35 0.92 28.60
CA ASN A 74 28.36 1.99 28.68
C ASN A 74 27.80 3.34 29.16
N GLY A 75 26.55 3.39 29.63
CA GLY A 75 25.96 4.58 30.27
C GLY A 75 25.36 5.61 29.31
N PHE A 76 25.30 5.34 28.01
CA PHE A 76 24.68 6.24 27.03
C PHE A 76 23.14 6.21 27.03
N GLY A 77 22.55 5.23 27.71
CA GLY A 77 21.10 5.03 27.78
C GLY A 77 20.35 6.00 28.69
N ASN A 78 21.00 7.02 29.25
CA ASN A 78 20.39 7.97 30.17
C ASN A 78 20.57 9.43 29.72
N ALA A 79 19.55 10.26 29.93
CA ALA A 79 19.61 11.72 29.81
C ALA A 79 18.90 12.35 31.01
N ASN A 80 19.49 13.37 31.63
CA ASN A 80 18.94 14.05 32.82
C ASN A 80 18.57 13.11 33.98
N GLY A 81 19.30 12.00 34.14
CA GLY A 81 19.05 11.01 35.19
C GLY A 81 17.87 10.05 34.92
N GLN A 82 17.27 10.13 33.73
CA GLN A 82 16.23 9.21 33.26
C GLN A 82 16.72 8.39 32.08
N MET A 83 16.20 7.18 31.95
CA MET A 83 16.48 6.32 30.81
C MET A 83 15.80 6.88 29.57
N ILE A 84 16.53 6.97 28.46
CA ILE A 84 15.97 7.44 27.18
C ILE A 84 15.41 6.26 26.36
N PRO A 85 14.38 6.50 25.51
CA PRO A 85 13.83 5.49 24.60
C PRO A 85 14.86 4.91 23.61
N ASP A 86 14.65 3.68 23.12
CA ASP A 86 15.56 3.03 22.16
C ASP A 86 15.73 3.86 20.89
N ILE A 87 14.63 4.43 20.37
CA ILE A 87 14.66 5.29 19.18
C ILE A 87 15.61 6.48 19.34
N GLN A 88 15.61 7.09 20.53
CA GLN A 88 16.43 8.24 20.83
C GLN A 88 17.90 7.83 20.99
N LEU A 89 18.15 6.69 21.62
CA LEU A 89 19.49 6.14 21.72
C LEU A 89 20.05 5.78 20.32
N LEU A 90 19.26 5.17 19.44
CA LEU A 90 19.65 4.89 18.06
C LEU A 90 19.93 6.16 17.25
N ALA A 91 19.10 7.19 17.37
CA ALA A 91 19.33 8.46 16.69
C ALA A 91 20.58 9.20 17.21
N ARG A 92 20.92 9.07 18.49
CA ARG A 92 22.23 9.53 19.02
C ARG A 92 23.39 8.70 18.48
N LEU A 93 23.29 7.38 18.48
CA LEU A 93 24.29 6.47 17.91
C LEU A 93 24.49 6.72 16.41
N HIS A 94 23.44 7.13 15.70
CA HIS A 94 23.48 7.53 14.31
C HIS A 94 24.43 8.72 14.08
N GLY A 95 24.37 9.72 14.97
CA GLY A 95 25.31 10.86 14.96
C GLY A 95 26.77 10.42 15.08
N PHE A 96 27.04 9.36 15.85
CA PHE A 96 28.38 8.75 15.94
C PHE A 96 28.75 7.84 14.75
N GLY A 97 27.92 7.81 13.71
CA GLY A 97 28.16 7.04 12.48
C GLY A 97 27.77 5.56 12.57
N ALA A 98 26.93 5.16 13.54
CA ALA A 98 26.38 3.81 13.60
C ALA A 98 25.37 3.56 12.46
N ALA A 99 25.26 2.31 12.00
CA ALA A 99 24.39 1.92 10.89
C ALA A 99 22.94 1.69 11.34
N THR A 100 22.32 2.70 11.96
CA THR A 100 21.01 2.57 12.63
C THR A 100 19.80 2.54 11.70
N GLY A 101 19.99 2.64 10.38
CA GLY A 101 18.88 2.75 9.42
C GLY A 101 18.21 4.13 9.32
N PHE A 102 18.66 5.13 10.10
CA PHE A 102 18.10 6.49 10.08
C PHE A 102 18.56 7.31 8.86
N LEU A 103 17.79 8.35 8.53
CA LEU A 103 18.13 9.32 7.49
C LEU A 103 18.48 10.67 8.11
N ASP A 104 19.70 11.15 7.84
CA ASP A 104 20.12 12.51 8.19
C ASP A 104 19.53 13.56 7.25
N PHE A 105 18.91 14.59 7.81
CA PHE A 105 18.57 15.81 7.08
C PHE A 105 19.27 17.03 7.70
N SER A 106 19.52 18.05 6.89
CA SER A 106 20.06 19.33 7.30
C SER A 106 18.95 20.37 7.43
N LEU A 107 19.08 21.25 8.41
CA LEU A 107 18.29 22.48 8.51
C LEU A 107 18.76 23.55 7.51
N ASP A 108 19.98 23.45 6.99
CA ASP A 108 20.53 24.38 6.00
C ASP A 108 20.36 23.83 4.57
N PRO A 109 19.57 24.48 3.70
CA PRO A 109 19.39 24.06 2.33
C PRO A 109 20.65 24.22 1.46
N LEU A 110 21.56 25.16 1.77
CA LEU A 110 22.80 25.36 0.99
C LEU A 110 23.79 24.22 1.21
N ALA A 111 23.85 23.74 2.45
CA ALA A 111 24.54 22.53 2.83
C ALA A 111 24.10 21.30 2.00
N ALA A 112 22.79 21.06 1.89
CA ALA A 112 22.25 20.01 1.05
C ALA A 112 22.57 20.22 -0.45
N LEU A 113 22.51 21.46 -0.94
CA LEU A 113 22.90 21.79 -2.31
C LEU A 113 24.39 21.47 -2.57
N GLY A 114 25.26 21.74 -1.60
CA GLY A 114 26.68 21.40 -1.67
C GLY A 114 26.91 19.92 -1.93
N TYR A 115 26.23 19.03 -1.19
CA TYR A 115 26.30 17.58 -1.42
C TYR A 115 25.71 17.16 -2.77
N ALA A 116 24.60 17.77 -3.18
CA ALA A 116 24.00 17.48 -4.48
C ALA A 116 24.92 17.86 -5.64
N CYS A 117 25.83 18.81 -5.41
CA CYS A 117 26.80 19.25 -6.39
C CYS A 117 28.13 18.51 -6.28
N GLU A 118 28.28 17.45 -5.51
CA GLU A 118 29.51 16.64 -5.56
C GLU A 118 29.61 15.86 -6.88
N GLY A 119 30.82 15.79 -7.45
CA GLY A 119 31.08 15.19 -8.75
C GLY A 119 30.48 15.97 -9.93
N ASP A 120 30.93 15.65 -11.15
CA ASP A 120 30.52 16.33 -12.40
C ASP A 120 29.93 15.38 -13.45
N GLU A 121 29.88 14.08 -13.16
CA GLU A 121 29.60 13.03 -14.15
C GLU A 121 28.10 12.83 -14.41
N CYS A 122 27.26 13.08 -13.42
CA CYS A 122 25.82 12.87 -13.46
C CYS A 122 25.06 14.01 -12.76
N ASP A 123 23.76 14.11 -13.03
CA ASP A 123 22.87 15.02 -12.32
C ASP A 123 22.83 14.67 -10.83
N GLY A 124 22.72 15.66 -9.96
CA GLY A 124 22.52 15.48 -8.52
C GLY A 124 21.07 15.73 -8.11
N SER A 125 20.76 15.56 -6.83
CA SER A 125 19.43 15.86 -6.31
C SER A 125 19.41 16.35 -4.88
N VAL A 126 18.47 17.26 -4.58
CA VAL A 126 18.13 17.68 -3.21
C VAL A 126 16.73 17.19 -2.88
N PHE A 127 16.61 16.39 -1.83
CA PHE A 127 15.36 15.96 -1.23
C PHE A 127 14.93 16.96 -0.17
N VAL A 128 13.64 17.29 -0.15
CA VAL A 128 13.03 18.23 0.78
C VAL A 128 11.88 17.54 1.50
N LEU A 129 11.90 17.63 2.82
CA LEU A 129 10.94 17.00 3.71
C LEU A 129 10.33 18.05 4.64
N ASP A 130 9.00 18.12 4.74
CA ASP A 130 8.31 19.01 5.69
C ASP A 130 7.87 18.24 6.95
N LEU A 131 8.52 18.53 8.08
CA LEU A 131 8.25 17.89 9.36
C LEU A 131 6.91 18.30 9.99
N ALA A 132 6.23 19.32 9.46
CA ALA A 132 4.90 19.74 9.91
C ALA A 132 3.79 19.35 8.93
N SER A 133 4.10 18.58 7.89
CA SER A 133 3.09 18.07 6.95
C SER A 133 2.12 17.11 7.65
N ASP A 134 0.95 16.90 7.04
CA ASP A 134 -0.06 15.92 7.48
C ASP A 134 0.44 14.45 7.42
N SER A 135 1.74 14.23 7.14
CA SER A 135 2.41 12.94 7.10
C SER A 135 2.66 12.31 8.48
N GLY A 136 2.15 12.91 9.57
CA GLY A 136 2.20 12.31 10.91
C GLY A 136 3.56 12.35 11.61
N PHE A 137 4.42 13.32 11.28
CA PHE A 137 5.73 13.46 11.91
C PHE A 137 5.62 13.85 13.39
N ARG A 138 6.38 13.15 14.25
CA ARG A 138 6.43 13.38 15.69
C ARG A 138 7.87 13.56 16.17
N GLN A 139 8.12 14.66 16.88
CA GLN A 139 9.38 14.84 17.59
C GLN A 139 9.42 13.92 18.83
N ILE A 140 10.52 13.20 19.00
CA ILE A 140 10.75 12.36 20.19
C ILE A 140 11.22 13.24 21.36
N SER A 141 10.66 13.02 22.55
CA SER A 141 11.04 13.68 23.80
C SER A 141 11.42 12.69 24.90
N VAL A 142 12.26 13.11 25.85
CA VAL A 142 12.71 12.28 27.00
C VAL A 142 11.55 11.86 27.91
N ASP A 143 10.48 12.65 27.97
CA ASP A 143 9.28 12.38 28.79
C ASP A 143 8.27 11.41 28.11
N GLY A 144 8.63 10.82 26.97
CA GLY A 144 7.77 9.89 26.23
C GLY A 144 7.71 8.50 26.86
N ALA A 145 6.67 7.73 26.52
CA ALA A 145 6.62 6.30 26.85
C ALA A 145 7.84 5.58 26.26
N GLU A 146 8.35 4.55 26.94
CA GLU A 146 9.38 3.67 26.39
C GLU A 146 8.89 3.11 25.05
N GLN A 147 9.65 3.41 23.98
CA GLN A 147 9.49 2.76 22.68
C GLN A 147 10.64 1.78 22.52
N SER A 148 10.31 0.51 22.37
CA SER A 148 11.32 -0.54 22.18
C SER A 148 11.70 -0.67 20.71
N VAL A 149 12.90 -1.19 20.44
CA VAL A 149 13.35 -1.49 19.06
C VAL A 149 12.37 -2.39 18.29
N GLU A 150 11.70 -3.30 18.97
CA GLU A 150 10.66 -4.15 18.38
C GLU A 150 9.47 -3.32 17.93
N GLU A 151 9.04 -2.32 18.70
CA GLU A 151 7.91 -1.46 18.32
C GLU A 151 8.25 -0.53 17.15
N ILE A 152 9.53 -0.16 16.99
CA ILE A 152 10.05 0.71 15.93
C ILE A 152 10.15 -0.01 14.58
N PHE A 153 10.44 -1.32 14.60
CA PHE A 153 10.73 -2.12 13.41
C PHE A 153 9.77 -3.30 13.17
N ARG A 154 8.75 -3.53 14.02
CA ARG A 154 7.76 -4.61 13.85
C ARG A 154 6.90 -4.39 12.61
N TRP A 155 7.16 -5.20 11.59
CA TRP A 155 6.47 -5.11 10.31
C TRP A 155 4.98 -5.50 10.37
N SER A 156 4.55 -6.20 11.43
CA SER A 156 3.23 -6.86 11.50
C SER A 156 2.14 -6.13 12.29
N ASP A 157 2.46 -5.14 13.14
CA ASP A 157 1.47 -4.46 13.99
C ASP A 157 1.54 -2.95 13.84
N MET A 158 0.53 -2.40 13.17
CA MET A 158 0.39 -1.00 12.79
C MET A 158 -0.09 -0.13 13.95
N ARG A 159 0.69 -0.11 15.04
CA ARG A 159 0.46 0.82 16.15
C ARG A 159 1.36 2.04 16.14
N SER A 160 2.19 2.22 15.12
CA SER A 160 3.03 3.40 15.00
C SER A 160 3.10 3.92 13.57
N GLU A 161 1.99 4.51 13.10
CA GLU A 161 1.97 5.37 11.91
C GLU A 161 2.77 6.68 12.09
N SER A 162 3.36 6.91 13.27
CA SER A 162 4.11 8.13 13.54
C SER A 162 5.54 8.02 12.99
N LEU A 163 5.83 8.77 11.92
CA LEU A 163 7.20 9.01 11.51
C LEU A 163 7.88 9.84 12.61
N CYS A 164 8.96 9.34 13.18
CA CYS A 164 9.60 10.01 14.30
C CYS A 164 10.88 10.73 13.87
N PHE A 165 11.16 11.87 14.50
CA PHE A 165 12.43 12.55 14.32
C PHE A 165 13.03 13.00 15.65
N GLU A 166 14.35 12.99 15.73
CA GLU A 166 15.10 13.58 16.84
C GLU A 166 15.86 14.80 16.34
N ILE A 167 15.69 15.91 17.05
CA ILE A 167 16.59 17.05 16.97
C ILE A 167 17.65 16.82 18.06
N PRO A 168 18.94 16.68 17.70
CA PRO A 168 20.01 16.55 18.68
C PRO A 168 19.95 17.72 19.66
N THR A 169 19.94 17.41 20.96
CA THR A 169 20.23 18.42 21.96
C THR A 169 21.68 18.83 21.77
N GLN A 170 21.96 20.14 21.63
CA GLN A 170 23.33 20.64 21.45
C GLN A 170 24.24 20.01 22.51
N GLY A 171 25.09 19.09 22.06
CA GLY A 171 25.96 18.29 22.90
C GLY A 171 27.38 18.40 22.38
N LYS A 172 28.32 18.60 23.30
CA LYS A 172 29.73 18.43 22.97
C LYS A 172 30.01 16.94 22.93
N ASN A 173 30.64 16.45 21.85
CA ASN A 173 31.17 15.09 21.83
C ASN A 173 32.29 14.94 22.89
N ALA A 174 32.78 13.71 23.11
CA ALA A 174 33.85 13.43 24.09
C ALA A 174 35.16 14.22 23.82
N THR A 175 35.32 14.77 22.61
CA THR A 175 36.45 15.60 22.17
C THR A 175 36.17 17.11 22.24
N GLY A 176 34.99 17.54 22.68
CA GLY A 176 34.66 18.94 22.95
C GLY A 176 34.12 19.74 21.76
N GLU A 177 33.90 19.12 20.60
CA GLU A 177 33.32 19.76 19.41
C GLU A 177 31.79 19.80 19.52
N SER A 178 31.19 20.93 19.09
CA SER A 178 29.75 21.10 19.08
C SER A 178 29.13 20.25 17.97
N VAL A 179 28.31 19.27 18.33
CA VAL A 179 27.44 18.56 17.40
C VAL A 179 26.16 19.37 17.29
N SER A 180 26.01 20.20 16.26
CA SER A 180 24.68 20.76 15.95
C SER A 180 24.45 20.94 14.46
N ASP A 181 23.19 20.65 14.08
CA ASP A 181 22.44 21.10 12.89
C ASP A 181 21.97 19.98 11.93
N GLY A 182 22.01 18.72 12.36
CA GLY A 182 21.35 17.59 11.69
C GLY A 182 20.05 17.20 12.38
N ILE A 183 19.04 16.75 11.62
CA ILE A 183 17.84 16.08 12.15
C ILE A 183 17.90 14.62 11.72
N SER A 184 17.87 13.72 12.70
CA SER A 184 17.76 12.27 12.46
C SER A 184 16.30 11.93 12.29
N VAL A 185 15.91 11.52 11.08
CA VAL A 185 14.54 11.11 10.78
C VAL A 185 14.51 9.59 10.70
N GLN A 186 13.69 8.98 11.54
CA GLN A 186 13.31 7.58 11.36
C GLN A 186 12.38 7.50 10.16
N ALA A 187 12.83 6.84 9.10
CA ALA A 187 11.99 6.49 7.98
C ALA A 187 11.62 5.01 8.10
N TRP A 188 10.37 4.74 8.45
CA TRP A 188 9.87 3.37 8.46
C TRP A 188 9.47 2.98 7.06
N PRO A 189 9.84 1.79 6.59
CA PRO A 189 11.16 1.51 6.02
C PRO A 189 11.57 2.46 4.87
N LEU A 190 10.67 3.32 4.40
CA LEU A 190 10.87 4.42 3.47
C LEU A 190 9.82 5.51 3.73
N LEU A 191 10.17 6.79 3.56
CA LEU A 191 9.20 7.88 3.70
C LEU A 191 8.02 7.69 2.70
N PRO A 192 6.77 7.92 3.13
CA PRO A 192 5.59 7.76 2.27
C PRO A 192 5.72 8.54 0.96
N ALA A 193 5.09 8.01 -0.10
CA ALA A 193 5.00 8.71 -1.38
C ALA A 193 4.37 10.09 -1.18
N GLY A 194 5.04 11.15 -1.64
CA GLY A 194 4.58 12.53 -1.48
C GLY A 194 5.03 13.23 -0.18
N ALA A 195 5.57 12.50 0.81
CA ALA A 195 6.17 13.13 1.99
C ALA A 195 7.46 13.89 1.63
N VAL A 196 8.13 13.49 0.55
CA VAL A 196 9.41 14.05 0.10
C VAL A 196 9.29 14.63 -1.30
N ARG A 197 9.73 15.88 -1.46
CA ARG A 197 9.91 16.52 -2.76
C ARG A 197 11.35 16.36 -3.23
N LYS A 198 11.57 15.97 -4.49
CA LYS A 198 12.90 15.87 -5.11
C LYS A 198 13.15 17.03 -6.08
N ILE A 199 14.29 17.70 -5.94
CA ILE A 199 14.77 18.75 -6.84
C ILE A 199 16.03 18.24 -7.54
N VAL A 200 16.00 18.11 -8.86
CA VAL A 200 17.18 17.70 -9.65
C VAL A 200 18.10 18.90 -9.90
N ILE A 201 19.40 18.68 -9.73
CA ILE A 201 20.48 19.63 -10.01
C ILE A 201 21.25 19.11 -11.21
N ALA A 202 21.19 19.83 -12.34
CA ALA A 202 21.82 19.39 -13.57
C ALA A 202 23.35 19.29 -13.40
N ALA A 203 23.96 18.25 -13.95
CA ALA A 203 25.41 18.03 -13.91
C ALA A 203 26.19 19.26 -14.42
N SER A 204 25.66 19.92 -15.46
CA SER A 204 26.25 21.10 -16.07
C SER A 204 26.25 22.35 -15.17
N ASP A 205 25.32 22.46 -14.22
CA ASP A 205 25.26 23.60 -13.30
C ASP A 205 26.17 23.40 -12.08
N LYS A 206 26.57 22.16 -11.75
CA LYS A 206 27.29 21.83 -10.51
C LYS A 206 28.61 22.59 -10.29
N PRO A 207 29.51 22.74 -11.29
CA PRO A 207 30.78 23.44 -11.07
C PRO A 207 30.58 24.91 -10.70
N GLU A 208 29.67 25.59 -11.40
CA GLU A 208 29.36 27.00 -11.15
C GLU A 208 28.65 27.19 -9.80
N ILE A 209 27.73 26.27 -9.44
CA ILE A 209 27.09 26.26 -8.12
C ILE A 209 28.14 26.12 -7.01
N ARG A 210 29.08 25.16 -7.10
CA ARG A 210 30.13 24.98 -6.08
C ARG A 210 30.98 26.23 -5.92
N GLN A 211 31.41 26.82 -7.03
CA GLN A 211 32.20 28.06 -7.01
C GLN A 211 31.40 29.21 -6.37
N GLU A 212 30.13 29.36 -6.73
CA GLU A 212 29.28 30.41 -6.16
C GLU A 212 29.02 30.20 -4.66
N LEU A 213 28.82 28.96 -4.22
CA LEU A 213 28.71 28.57 -2.81
C LEU A 213 29.96 29.00 -2.00
N GLU A 214 31.14 28.78 -2.55
CA GLU A 214 32.42 29.19 -1.93
C GLU A 214 32.57 30.72 -1.89
N ASP A 215 32.39 31.38 -3.04
CA ASP A 215 32.70 32.79 -3.23
C ASP A 215 31.71 33.72 -2.52
N ARG A 216 30.42 33.37 -2.53
CA ARG A 216 29.34 34.25 -2.03
C ARG A 216 28.79 33.84 -0.68
N TYR A 217 28.71 32.54 -0.44
CA TYR A 217 28.10 31.99 0.77
C TYR A 217 29.15 31.50 1.78
N GLY A 218 30.44 31.57 1.43
CA GLY A 218 31.54 31.18 2.32
C GLY A 218 31.62 29.67 2.56
N TYR A 219 30.92 28.86 1.75
CA TYR A 219 30.81 27.42 1.93
C TYR A 219 32.03 26.71 1.33
N ARG A 220 33.09 26.52 2.13
CA ARG A 220 34.36 25.91 1.68
C ARG A 220 34.40 24.43 2.02
N LYS A 221 34.02 23.60 1.04
CA LYS A 221 33.96 22.12 1.10
C LYS A 221 32.79 21.58 1.95
N PRO A 222 32.06 20.54 1.49
CA PRO A 222 30.95 19.95 2.25
C PRO A 222 31.42 19.19 3.49
N ALA A 223 31.74 19.91 4.57
CA ALA A 223 31.87 19.34 5.90
C ALA A 223 30.67 19.81 6.71
N LEU A 224 29.52 19.17 6.52
CA LEU A 224 28.34 19.53 7.31
C LEU A 224 28.48 19.10 8.79
N PHE A 225 29.24 18.04 9.10
CA PHE A 225 29.45 17.53 10.46
C PHE A 225 30.90 17.05 10.62
N ALA A 226 31.45 17.01 11.84
CA ALA A 226 32.70 16.29 12.15
C ALA A 226 32.58 14.77 11.87
N ASP A 227 31.33 14.32 11.70
CA ASP A 227 30.83 12.95 11.67
C ASP A 227 30.43 12.53 10.23
N LEU A 228 30.27 13.46 9.28
CA LEU A 228 29.85 13.15 7.89
C LEU A 228 30.94 12.59 7.01
N GLN A 229 32.17 12.54 7.50
CA GLN A 229 33.26 11.94 6.76
C GLN A 229 32.92 10.49 6.35
N ARG A 230 32.14 9.76 7.16
CA ARG A 230 31.63 8.43 6.80
C ARG A 230 30.49 8.49 5.79
N PHE A 231 29.55 9.43 5.92
CA PHE A 231 28.43 9.57 4.99
C PHE A 231 28.87 9.93 3.57
N SER A 232 29.80 10.87 3.42
CA SER A 232 30.40 11.22 2.13
C SER A 232 31.24 10.08 1.56
N VAL A 233 31.85 9.25 2.42
CA VAL A 233 32.62 8.08 2.00
C VAL A 233 31.68 6.97 1.49
N VAL A 234 30.67 6.58 2.26
CA VAL A 234 29.71 5.53 1.84
C VAL A 234 28.83 6.00 0.67
N ASN A 235 28.61 7.31 0.51
CA ASN A 235 27.91 7.87 -0.66
C ASN A 235 28.86 8.55 -1.65
N SER A 236 30.10 8.11 -1.73
CA SER A 236 30.99 8.55 -2.79
C SER A 236 30.36 8.19 -4.14
N PRO A 237 30.33 9.10 -5.14
CA PRO A 237 29.86 8.78 -6.49
C PRO A 237 30.63 7.63 -7.15
N ARG A 238 31.77 7.23 -6.57
CA ARG A 238 32.58 6.09 -7.01
C ARG A 238 32.12 4.74 -6.46
N LEU A 239 31.27 4.71 -5.43
CA LEU A 239 30.75 3.48 -4.87
C LEU A 239 29.40 3.18 -5.54
N PRO A 240 29.24 2.02 -6.22
CA PRO A 240 27.95 1.60 -6.71
C PRO A 240 26.96 1.47 -5.56
N LEU A 241 25.66 1.56 -5.86
CA LEU A 241 24.65 1.08 -4.92
C LEU A 241 24.94 -0.42 -4.68
N PRO A 242 25.12 -0.86 -3.43
CA PRO A 242 25.24 -2.28 -3.15
C PRO A 242 23.98 -2.98 -3.67
N GLN A 243 24.17 -4.06 -4.41
CA GLN A 243 23.07 -4.96 -4.76
C GLN A 243 22.80 -5.80 -3.52
N ILE A 244 21.67 -5.55 -2.86
CA ILE A 244 21.23 -6.38 -1.75
C ILE A 244 20.44 -7.55 -2.34
N GLU A 245 21.01 -8.73 -2.24
CA GLU A 245 20.36 -9.99 -2.58
C GLU A 245 19.56 -10.52 -1.37
N ASP A 246 18.56 -9.74 -0.94
CA ASP A 246 17.64 -10.11 0.15
C ASP A 246 16.17 -10.06 -0.32
N PRO A 247 15.39 -11.14 -0.10
CA PRO A 247 14.02 -11.22 -0.60
C PRO A 247 13.07 -10.22 0.07
N GLU A 248 13.28 -9.93 1.37
CA GLU A 248 12.45 -9.00 2.15
C GLU A 248 12.77 -7.53 1.82
N PHE A 249 14.04 -7.20 1.53
CA PHE A 249 14.43 -5.89 1.02
C PHE A 249 13.82 -5.63 -0.37
N SER A 250 13.81 -6.64 -1.24
CA SER A 250 13.18 -6.55 -2.55
C SER A 250 11.66 -6.35 -2.43
N LEU A 251 11.02 -7.06 -1.49
CA LEU A 251 9.59 -6.93 -1.20
C LEU A 251 9.22 -5.53 -0.70
N LEU A 252 10.07 -4.95 0.14
CA LEU A 252 9.95 -3.57 0.58
C LEU A 252 9.94 -2.59 -0.60
N LEU A 253 10.92 -2.69 -1.51
CA LEU A 253 10.98 -1.84 -2.70
C LEU A 253 9.74 -2.04 -3.57
N GLY A 254 9.27 -3.29 -3.71
CA GLY A 254 8.05 -3.61 -4.43
C GLY A 254 6.81 -2.94 -3.83
N ASN A 255 6.64 -3.00 -2.51
CA ASN A 255 5.55 -2.32 -1.79
C ASN A 255 5.58 -0.81 -1.98
N GLN A 256 6.77 -0.21 -1.98
CA GLN A 256 6.92 1.21 -2.25
C GLN A 256 6.45 1.59 -3.66
N CYS A 257 6.92 0.85 -4.67
CA CYS A 257 6.52 1.09 -6.06
C CYS A 257 5.01 0.94 -6.22
N TYR A 258 4.42 -0.09 -5.58
CA TYR A 258 2.98 -0.31 -5.58
C TYR A 258 2.19 0.88 -5.02
N LEU A 259 2.59 1.41 -3.85
CA LEU A 259 1.96 2.57 -3.22
C LEU A 259 2.12 3.86 -4.04
N GLN A 260 3.19 3.96 -4.84
CA GLN A 260 3.42 5.06 -5.78
C GLN A 260 2.61 4.91 -7.08
N GLY A 261 1.93 3.79 -7.29
CA GLY A 261 1.25 3.46 -8.55
C GLY A 261 2.20 2.99 -9.66
N ASP A 262 3.49 2.79 -9.34
CA ASP A 262 4.46 2.16 -10.24
C ASP A 262 4.33 0.62 -10.15
N TYR A 263 3.29 0.09 -10.80
CA TYR A 263 3.02 -1.35 -10.76
C TYR A 263 4.07 -2.17 -11.49
N THR A 264 4.69 -1.63 -12.55
CA THR A 264 5.78 -2.32 -13.25
C THR A 264 7.01 -2.48 -12.36
N GLY A 265 7.44 -1.39 -11.68
CA GLY A 265 8.52 -1.45 -10.71
C GLY A 265 8.20 -2.40 -9.54
N ALA A 266 6.95 -2.41 -9.09
CA ALA A 266 6.50 -3.35 -8.06
C ALA A 266 6.64 -4.81 -8.50
N VAL A 267 6.19 -5.14 -9.73
CA VAL A 267 6.32 -6.50 -10.29
C VAL A 267 7.77 -6.94 -10.41
N THR A 268 8.68 -6.05 -10.81
CA THR A 268 10.12 -6.33 -10.88
C THR A 268 10.67 -6.71 -9.51
N HIS A 269 10.46 -5.86 -8.50
CA HIS A 269 11.02 -6.08 -7.17
C HIS A 269 10.41 -7.28 -6.44
N TYR A 270 9.11 -7.55 -6.61
CA TYR A 270 8.54 -8.81 -6.10
C TYR A 270 9.06 -10.04 -6.85
N GLY A 271 9.47 -9.89 -8.12
CA GLY A 271 10.17 -10.93 -8.86
C GLY A 271 11.53 -11.26 -8.24
N GLU A 272 12.30 -10.24 -7.89
CA GLU A 272 13.56 -10.39 -7.15
C GLU A 272 13.34 -11.12 -5.82
N SER A 273 12.28 -10.78 -5.07
CA SER A 273 11.90 -11.54 -3.86
C SER A 273 11.70 -13.03 -4.14
N ILE A 274 10.99 -13.39 -5.20
CA ILE A 274 10.71 -14.79 -5.56
C ILE A 274 11.99 -15.54 -5.95
N GLU A 275 12.93 -14.88 -6.62
CA GLU A 275 14.21 -15.47 -7.03
C GLU A 275 15.14 -15.72 -5.83
N LEU A 276 15.08 -14.86 -4.81
CA LEU A 276 15.95 -14.90 -3.64
C LEU A 276 15.38 -15.73 -2.48
N ALA A 277 14.06 -15.93 -2.44
CA ALA A 277 13.38 -16.49 -1.29
C ALA A 277 13.58 -18.00 -1.10
N PRO A 278 13.70 -18.47 0.16
CA PRO A 278 13.50 -19.88 0.46
C PRO A 278 12.05 -20.30 0.19
N TYR A 279 11.84 -21.58 -0.14
CA TYR A 279 10.52 -22.12 -0.54
C TYR A 279 9.38 -21.85 0.45
N SER A 280 9.70 -21.71 1.75
CA SER A 280 8.73 -21.46 2.83
C SER A 280 8.04 -20.09 2.79
N GLU A 281 8.58 -19.12 2.06
CA GLU A 281 8.10 -17.72 2.05
C GLU A 281 7.60 -17.28 0.67
N ILE A 282 7.85 -18.09 -0.36
CA ILE A 282 7.61 -17.74 -1.76
C ILE A 282 6.12 -17.53 -2.09
N GLY A 283 5.21 -18.19 -1.35
CA GLY A 283 3.76 -18.08 -1.55
C GLY A 283 3.25 -16.64 -1.37
N TYR A 284 3.81 -15.94 -0.38
CA TYR A 284 3.49 -14.53 -0.14
C TYR A 284 4.01 -13.61 -1.25
N PHE A 285 5.21 -13.87 -1.77
CA PHE A 285 5.79 -13.05 -2.85
C PHE A 285 5.02 -13.20 -4.16
N TYR A 286 4.56 -14.41 -4.47
CA TYR A 286 3.61 -14.62 -5.56
C TYR A 286 2.29 -13.85 -5.34
N PHE A 287 1.77 -13.85 -4.13
CA PHE A 287 0.54 -13.13 -3.81
C PHE A 287 0.65 -11.61 -4.07
N VAL A 288 1.71 -10.95 -3.57
CA VAL A 288 1.89 -9.49 -3.76
C VAL A 288 2.22 -9.14 -5.22
N ARG A 289 2.98 -9.99 -5.93
CA ARG A 289 3.25 -9.80 -7.36
C ARG A 289 1.98 -9.96 -8.21
N GLY A 290 1.16 -10.96 -7.89
CA GLY A 290 -0.15 -11.13 -8.51
C GLY A 290 -1.06 -9.91 -8.31
N ASN A 291 -1.04 -9.32 -7.11
CA ASN A 291 -1.80 -8.10 -6.82
C ASN A 291 -1.31 -6.90 -7.63
N ALA A 292 0.01 -6.75 -7.81
CA ALA A 292 0.61 -5.72 -8.67
C ALA A 292 0.20 -5.89 -10.14
N LYS A 293 0.29 -7.12 -10.68
CA LYS A 293 -0.15 -7.43 -12.05
C LYS A 293 -1.65 -7.16 -12.26
N ALA A 294 -2.49 -7.56 -11.31
CA ALA A 294 -3.93 -7.27 -11.36
C ALA A 294 -4.21 -5.75 -11.32
N ALA A 295 -3.46 -4.99 -10.51
CA ALA A 295 -3.57 -3.53 -10.46
C ALA A 295 -3.16 -2.86 -11.79
N ASP A 296 -2.15 -3.41 -12.46
CA ASP A 296 -1.73 -3.00 -13.81
C ASP A 296 -2.72 -3.42 -14.91
N GLY A 297 -3.58 -4.41 -14.63
CA GLY A 297 -4.58 -4.95 -15.57
C GLY A 297 -4.15 -6.23 -16.26
N ASP A 298 -2.97 -6.77 -15.93
CA ASP A 298 -2.51 -8.09 -16.35
C ASP A 298 -3.15 -9.19 -15.50
N PHE A 299 -4.43 -9.47 -15.78
CA PHE A 299 -5.17 -10.52 -15.06
C PHE A 299 -4.68 -11.94 -15.38
N GLN A 300 -4.08 -12.16 -16.56
CA GLN A 300 -3.49 -13.46 -16.92
C GLN A 300 -2.22 -13.74 -16.11
N GLY A 301 -1.31 -12.76 -16.03
CA GLY A 301 -0.12 -12.89 -15.20
C GLY A 301 -0.45 -12.96 -13.70
N ALA A 302 -1.49 -12.25 -13.25
CA ALA A 302 -1.99 -12.36 -11.88
C ALA A 302 -2.54 -13.77 -11.58
N LEU A 303 -3.34 -14.34 -12.48
CA LEU A 303 -3.86 -15.72 -12.38
C LEU A 303 -2.74 -16.75 -12.21
N LEU A 304 -1.65 -16.60 -12.98
CA LEU A 304 -0.46 -17.46 -12.88
C LEU A 304 0.20 -17.33 -11.50
N ASP A 305 0.45 -16.10 -11.04
CA ASP A 305 1.08 -15.86 -9.74
C ASP A 305 0.22 -16.41 -8.60
N TYR A 306 -1.09 -16.17 -8.58
CA TYR A 306 -1.95 -16.75 -7.53
C TYR A 306 -1.96 -18.28 -7.57
N SER A 307 -1.90 -18.89 -8.75
CA SER A 307 -1.85 -20.35 -8.87
C SER A 307 -0.54 -20.91 -8.32
N SER A 308 0.59 -20.24 -8.59
CA SER A 308 1.89 -20.59 -8.01
C SER A 308 1.88 -20.42 -6.50
N GLY A 309 1.34 -19.32 -5.99
CA GLY A 309 1.22 -19.09 -4.54
C GLY A 309 0.38 -20.17 -3.84
N ILE A 310 -0.77 -20.56 -4.42
CA ILE A 310 -1.61 -21.64 -3.89
C ILE A 310 -0.84 -22.95 -3.83
N HIS A 311 -0.13 -23.29 -4.90
CA HIS A 311 0.65 -24.52 -4.95
C HIS A 311 1.70 -24.56 -3.83
N CYS A 312 2.44 -23.46 -3.62
CA CYS A 312 3.43 -23.37 -2.55
C CYS A 312 2.80 -23.53 -1.15
N GLU A 313 1.70 -22.82 -0.87
CA GLU A 313 1.03 -22.90 0.42
C GLU A 313 0.40 -24.28 0.69
N GLU A 314 -0.13 -24.96 -0.34
CA GLU A 314 -0.68 -26.30 -0.19
C GLU A 314 0.39 -27.36 0.10
N GLU A 315 1.56 -27.27 -0.55
CA GLU A 315 2.69 -28.14 -0.23
C GLU A 315 3.20 -27.87 1.20
N LEU A 316 3.31 -26.60 1.60
CA LEU A 316 3.67 -26.24 2.98
C LEU A 316 2.66 -26.78 4.00
N ALA A 317 1.36 -26.74 3.69
CA ALA A 317 0.33 -27.29 4.57
C ALA A 317 0.46 -28.82 4.73
N ARG A 318 0.80 -29.55 3.66
CA ARG A 318 1.06 -31.00 3.75
C ARG A 318 2.30 -31.32 4.59
N ASP A 319 3.32 -30.47 4.54
CA ASP A 319 4.49 -30.62 5.38
C ASP A 319 4.19 -30.34 6.87
N ARG A 320 3.29 -29.39 7.18
CA ARG A 320 2.80 -29.15 8.56
C ARG A 320 2.11 -30.37 9.17
N GLU A 321 1.28 -31.06 8.39
CA GLU A 321 0.62 -32.30 8.84
C GLU A 321 1.65 -33.38 9.21
N ARG A 322 2.80 -33.38 8.53
CA ARG A 322 3.90 -34.32 8.79
C ARG A 322 4.81 -33.87 9.95
N ASN A 323 4.91 -32.56 10.20
CA ASN A 323 5.76 -32.00 11.26
C ASN A 323 5.07 -30.82 12.00
N PRO A 324 4.27 -31.11 13.05
CA PRO A 324 3.49 -30.10 13.77
C PRO A 324 4.31 -29.05 14.55
N GLU A 325 5.60 -29.31 14.80
CA GLU A 325 6.49 -28.39 15.54
C GLU A 325 7.20 -27.37 14.63
N GLY A 326 7.02 -27.46 13.31
CA GLY A 326 7.56 -26.48 12.37
C GLY A 326 6.82 -25.14 12.48
N ILE A 327 7.52 -24.10 12.96
CA ILE A 327 7.02 -22.72 12.93
C ILE A 327 6.82 -22.35 11.46
N THR A 328 5.57 -22.18 11.05
CA THR A 328 5.23 -21.62 9.75
C THR A 328 4.08 -20.65 9.95
N ASN A 329 4.38 -19.36 9.81
CA ASN A 329 3.37 -18.31 9.75
C ASN A 329 2.56 -18.54 8.47
N GLY A 330 1.45 -19.27 8.57
CA GLY A 330 0.61 -19.56 7.41
C GLY A 330 0.15 -18.29 6.75
N PHE A 331 0.58 -18.07 5.51
CA PHE A 331 -0.06 -17.10 4.66
C PHE A 331 -1.52 -17.54 4.47
N ARG A 332 -2.45 -16.57 4.52
CA ARG A 332 -3.88 -16.84 4.49
C ARG A 332 -4.27 -17.34 3.09
N LEU A 333 -4.22 -18.66 2.88
CA LEU A 333 -4.49 -19.36 1.62
C LEU A 333 -5.82 -18.93 0.97
N TRP A 334 -6.83 -18.63 1.79
CA TRP A 334 -8.10 -18.10 1.30
C TRP A 334 -7.94 -16.80 0.48
N ARG A 335 -6.94 -15.95 0.77
CA ARG A 335 -6.68 -14.71 0.02
C ARG A 335 -6.21 -14.98 -1.39
N LEU A 336 -5.35 -15.98 -1.57
CA LEU A 336 -4.89 -16.41 -2.89
C LEU A 336 -6.06 -16.96 -3.71
N TYR A 337 -6.88 -17.83 -3.12
CA TYR A 337 -8.09 -18.34 -3.77
C TYR A 337 -9.05 -17.21 -4.13
N TYR A 338 -9.36 -16.30 -3.21
CA TYR A 338 -10.24 -15.17 -3.46
C TYR A 338 -9.73 -14.28 -4.60
N ASN A 339 -8.44 -13.92 -4.59
CA ASN A 339 -7.86 -13.06 -5.63
C ASN A 339 -7.74 -13.76 -6.98
N ARG A 340 -7.48 -15.08 -6.98
CA ARG A 340 -7.56 -15.89 -8.20
C ARG A 340 -8.98 -15.94 -8.75
N GLY A 341 -9.98 -16.06 -7.89
CA GLY A 341 -11.39 -15.96 -8.24
C GLY A 341 -11.73 -14.62 -8.89
N ASN A 342 -11.23 -13.51 -8.33
CA ASN A 342 -11.38 -12.18 -8.95
C ASN A 342 -10.74 -12.11 -10.34
N ALA A 343 -9.50 -12.59 -10.49
CA ALA A 343 -8.81 -12.60 -11.78
C ALA A 343 -9.53 -13.48 -12.81
N ARG A 344 -10.01 -14.66 -12.42
CA ARG A 344 -10.83 -15.54 -13.28
C ARG A 344 -12.14 -14.88 -13.70
N ALA A 345 -12.82 -14.19 -12.78
CA ALA A 345 -14.06 -13.48 -13.09
C ALA A 345 -13.83 -12.35 -14.12
N GLU A 346 -12.73 -11.59 -14.00
CA GLU A 346 -12.33 -10.58 -15.00
C GLU A 346 -11.97 -11.20 -16.35
N LEU A 347 -11.44 -12.42 -16.36
CA LEU A 347 -11.13 -13.19 -17.57
C LEU A 347 -12.33 -13.96 -18.14
N GLU A 348 -13.54 -13.73 -17.64
CA GLU A 348 -14.78 -14.44 -17.99
C GLU A 348 -14.78 -15.96 -17.70
N ASP A 349 -13.79 -16.48 -16.94
CA ASP A 349 -13.81 -17.84 -16.37
C ASP A 349 -14.67 -17.89 -15.11
N LEU A 350 -15.99 -17.77 -15.32
CA LEU A 350 -16.96 -17.69 -14.24
C LEU A 350 -17.07 -18.98 -13.43
N ILE A 351 -16.87 -20.15 -14.06
CA ILE A 351 -16.94 -21.44 -13.35
C ILE A 351 -15.70 -21.62 -12.47
N GLY A 352 -14.51 -21.32 -12.99
CA GLY A 352 -13.30 -21.33 -12.18
C GLY A 352 -13.33 -20.30 -11.06
N ALA A 353 -13.95 -19.15 -11.27
CA ALA A 353 -14.14 -18.13 -10.23
C ALA A 353 -15.07 -18.62 -9.09
N LEU A 354 -16.19 -19.29 -9.42
CA LEU A 354 -17.06 -19.88 -8.39
C LEU A 354 -16.31 -20.89 -7.52
N SER A 355 -15.55 -21.80 -8.15
CA SER A 355 -14.78 -22.82 -7.44
C SER A 355 -13.76 -22.18 -6.49
N ASP A 356 -13.11 -21.10 -6.92
CA ASP A 356 -12.13 -20.39 -6.09
C ASP A 356 -12.79 -19.65 -4.92
N TYR A 357 -13.95 -19.03 -5.13
CA TYR A 357 -14.68 -18.38 -4.04
C TYR A 357 -15.23 -19.38 -3.03
N GLU A 358 -15.72 -20.54 -3.47
CA GLU A 358 -16.14 -21.63 -2.58
C GLU A 358 -14.99 -22.07 -1.66
N GLU A 359 -13.80 -22.24 -2.22
CA GLU A 359 -12.62 -22.65 -1.45
C GLU A 359 -12.13 -21.54 -0.51
N ALA A 360 -12.14 -20.29 -0.97
CA ALA A 360 -11.83 -19.14 -0.11
C ALA A 360 -12.80 -19.02 1.08
N ILE A 361 -14.11 -19.22 0.88
CA ILE A 361 -15.11 -19.25 1.95
C ILE A 361 -14.81 -20.38 2.93
N ARG A 362 -14.58 -21.59 2.40
CA ARG A 362 -14.31 -22.79 3.21
C ARG A 362 -13.12 -22.56 4.15
N ILE A 363 -12.00 -22.07 3.61
CA ILE A 363 -10.76 -21.84 4.38
C ILE A 363 -10.93 -20.64 5.32
N SER A 364 -11.48 -19.52 4.87
CA SER A 364 -11.69 -18.33 5.72
C SER A 364 -12.56 -18.62 6.95
N PHE A 365 -13.56 -19.49 6.83
CA PHE A 365 -14.38 -19.93 7.96
C PHE A 365 -13.63 -20.86 8.91
N GLN A 366 -12.75 -21.73 8.39
CA GLN A 366 -11.87 -22.57 9.21
C GLN A 366 -10.88 -21.72 10.01
N ASP A 367 -10.33 -20.67 9.39
CA ASP A 367 -9.37 -19.75 10.00
C ASP A 367 -10.01 -18.71 10.93
N GLY A 368 -11.35 -18.64 10.98
CA GLY A 368 -12.08 -17.72 11.86
C GLY A 368 -12.19 -16.27 11.38
N GLU A 369 -11.69 -15.94 10.18
CA GLU A 369 -11.71 -14.58 9.63
C GLU A 369 -13.10 -14.15 9.15
N ARG A 370 -13.87 -15.09 8.57
CA ARG A 370 -15.26 -14.87 8.09
C ARG A 370 -15.42 -13.60 7.26
N GLU A 371 -14.74 -13.55 6.11
CA GLU A 371 -14.79 -12.38 5.22
C GLU A 371 -16.10 -12.35 4.42
N SER A 372 -16.87 -11.27 4.60
CA SER A 372 -18.20 -11.11 3.98
C SER A 372 -18.14 -10.96 2.45
N SER A 373 -17.02 -10.42 1.95
CA SER A 373 -16.77 -10.07 0.55
C SER A 373 -16.76 -11.27 -0.39
N HIS A 374 -16.44 -12.46 0.13
CA HIS A 374 -16.43 -13.70 -0.61
C HIS A 374 -17.82 -14.05 -1.15
N PHE A 375 -18.84 -13.88 -0.31
CA PHE A 375 -20.23 -14.15 -0.66
C PHE A 375 -20.74 -13.14 -1.68
N THR A 376 -20.47 -11.84 -1.50
CA THR A 376 -20.87 -10.81 -2.46
C THR A 376 -20.28 -11.07 -3.86
N ASN A 377 -19.00 -11.43 -3.95
CA ASN A 377 -18.39 -11.72 -5.25
C ASN A 377 -18.85 -13.04 -5.86
N ARG A 378 -19.04 -14.10 -5.06
CA ARG A 378 -19.66 -15.33 -5.55
C ARG A 378 -21.08 -15.09 -6.06
N GLY A 379 -21.86 -14.28 -5.36
CA GLY A 379 -23.20 -13.85 -5.76
C GLY A 379 -23.19 -13.09 -7.09
N ASN A 380 -22.21 -12.20 -7.29
CA ASN A 380 -22.05 -11.48 -8.55
C ASN A 380 -21.70 -12.43 -9.71
N VAL A 381 -20.88 -13.47 -9.48
CA VAL A 381 -20.56 -14.48 -10.50
C VAL A 381 -21.78 -15.38 -10.77
N ASN A 382 -22.52 -15.79 -9.75
CA ASN A 382 -23.78 -16.51 -9.90
C ASN A 382 -24.79 -15.69 -10.72
N PHE A 383 -24.85 -14.37 -10.52
CA PHE A 383 -25.63 -13.48 -11.38
C PHE A 383 -25.18 -13.54 -12.85
N LEU A 384 -23.87 -13.49 -13.13
CA LEU A 384 -23.37 -13.56 -14.51
C LEU A 384 -23.68 -14.91 -15.18
N LEU A 385 -23.77 -15.98 -14.40
CA LEU A 385 -24.21 -17.31 -14.85
C LEU A 385 -25.75 -17.44 -14.95
N ASN A 386 -26.49 -16.36 -14.71
CA ASN A 386 -27.95 -16.30 -14.64
C ASN A 386 -28.56 -17.20 -13.53
N ARG A 387 -27.78 -17.53 -12.50
CA ARG A 387 -28.20 -18.26 -11.30
C ARG A 387 -28.72 -17.28 -10.24
N TYR A 388 -29.85 -16.65 -10.53
CA TYR A 388 -30.36 -15.54 -9.71
C TYR A 388 -30.76 -15.95 -8.29
N GLY A 389 -31.26 -17.18 -8.11
CA GLY A 389 -31.58 -17.72 -6.78
C GLY A 389 -30.34 -17.89 -5.91
N ASP A 390 -29.29 -18.50 -6.47
CA ASP A 390 -28.01 -18.69 -5.79
C ASP A 390 -27.36 -17.34 -5.46
N ALA A 391 -27.44 -16.38 -6.37
CA ALA A 391 -26.95 -15.02 -6.14
C ALA A 391 -27.66 -14.34 -4.95
N ILE A 392 -28.99 -14.48 -4.83
CA ILE A 392 -29.74 -13.94 -3.67
C ILE A 392 -29.31 -14.62 -2.38
N SER A 393 -29.17 -15.95 -2.39
CA SER A 393 -28.70 -16.73 -1.24
C SER A 393 -27.31 -16.26 -0.78
N ASP A 394 -26.41 -16.02 -1.72
CA ASP A 394 -25.09 -15.46 -1.45
C ASP A 394 -25.16 -14.06 -0.83
N TYR A 395 -26.01 -13.17 -1.35
CA TYR A 395 -26.17 -11.84 -0.74
C TYR A 395 -26.80 -11.91 0.65
N ASP A 396 -27.70 -12.87 0.89
CA ASP A 396 -28.26 -13.10 2.23
C ASP A 396 -27.17 -13.51 3.23
N GLN A 397 -26.29 -14.43 2.84
CA GLN A 397 -25.12 -14.80 3.65
C GLN A 397 -24.17 -13.61 3.85
N ALA A 398 -23.92 -12.81 2.82
CA ALA A 398 -23.10 -11.61 2.95
C ALA A 398 -23.70 -10.59 3.93
N ILE A 399 -25.03 -10.40 3.91
CA ILE A 399 -25.76 -9.54 4.84
C ILE A 399 -25.63 -10.04 6.29
N GLU A 400 -25.74 -11.36 6.50
CA GLU A 400 -25.61 -11.98 7.82
C GLU A 400 -24.20 -11.79 8.42
N VAL A 401 -23.17 -11.82 7.58
CA VAL A 401 -21.76 -11.61 7.99
C VAL A 401 -21.41 -10.12 8.12
N GLY A 402 -22.27 -9.21 7.63
CA GLY A 402 -22.13 -7.77 7.81
C GLY A 402 -21.52 -7.03 6.61
N ASP A 403 -21.65 -7.55 5.39
CA ASP A 403 -21.23 -6.83 4.18
C ASP A 403 -22.10 -5.58 3.96
N PRO A 404 -21.52 -4.37 3.94
CA PRO A 404 -22.28 -3.13 3.79
C PRO A 404 -22.90 -2.96 2.39
N PHE A 405 -22.40 -3.67 1.38
CA PHE A 405 -22.83 -3.56 -0.01
C PHE A 405 -23.82 -4.64 -0.44
N ALA A 406 -23.94 -5.73 0.32
CA ALA A 406 -24.75 -6.87 -0.06
C ALA A 406 -26.24 -6.55 -0.21
N ARG A 407 -26.80 -5.66 0.63
CA ARG A 407 -28.20 -5.20 0.48
C ARG A 407 -28.47 -4.53 -0.85
N PHE A 408 -27.54 -3.70 -1.33
CA PHE A 408 -27.65 -3.06 -2.64
C PHE A 408 -27.61 -4.09 -3.77
N SER A 409 -26.68 -5.05 -3.71
CA SER A 409 -26.58 -6.13 -4.70
C SER A 409 -27.81 -7.04 -4.71
N LYS A 410 -28.34 -7.40 -3.53
CA LYS A 410 -29.62 -8.12 -3.39
C LYS A 410 -30.78 -7.33 -3.98
N GLY A 411 -30.87 -6.04 -3.66
CA GLY A 411 -31.89 -5.13 -4.21
C GLY A 411 -31.89 -5.14 -5.74
N ASN A 412 -30.71 -5.02 -6.37
CA ASN A 412 -30.58 -5.10 -7.83
C ASN A 412 -31.11 -6.43 -8.39
N MET A 413 -30.81 -7.56 -7.73
CA MET A 413 -31.33 -8.86 -8.19
C MET A 413 -32.83 -9.00 -8.04
N LEU A 414 -33.40 -8.45 -6.97
CA LEU A 414 -34.85 -8.45 -6.77
C LEU A 414 -35.55 -7.62 -7.85
N VAL A 415 -34.99 -6.48 -8.28
CA VAL A 415 -35.51 -5.73 -9.43
C VAL A 415 -35.47 -6.56 -10.71
N ILE A 416 -34.37 -7.28 -10.95
CA ILE A 416 -34.21 -8.15 -12.13
C ILE A 416 -35.26 -9.29 -12.16
N LEU A 417 -35.63 -9.80 -10.99
CA LEU A 417 -36.69 -10.79 -10.83
C LEU A 417 -38.10 -10.19 -10.77
N GLY A 418 -38.26 -8.87 -10.88
CA GLY A 418 -39.56 -8.20 -10.80
C GLY A 418 -40.14 -8.08 -9.39
N ARG A 419 -39.36 -8.38 -8.35
CA ARG A 419 -39.75 -8.32 -6.92
C ARG A 419 -39.50 -6.91 -6.38
N PHE A 420 -40.26 -5.95 -6.90
CA PHE A 420 -40.00 -4.51 -6.68
C PHE A 420 -40.17 -4.08 -5.22
N ASP A 421 -41.19 -4.56 -4.50
CA ASP A 421 -41.39 -4.20 -3.08
C ASP A 421 -40.23 -4.64 -2.20
N GLU A 422 -39.74 -5.87 -2.40
CA GLU A 422 -38.59 -6.41 -1.66
C GLU A 422 -37.29 -5.70 -2.04
N ALA A 423 -37.14 -5.32 -3.32
CA ALA A 423 -36.01 -4.50 -3.76
C ALA A 423 -36.00 -3.13 -3.06
N LEU A 424 -37.16 -2.48 -2.94
CA LEU A 424 -37.29 -1.19 -2.25
C LEU A 424 -36.88 -1.33 -0.78
N GLN A 425 -37.33 -2.39 -0.09
CA GLN A 425 -36.93 -2.68 1.28
C GLN A 425 -35.42 -2.90 1.43
N CYS A 426 -34.78 -3.55 0.46
CA CYS A 426 -33.32 -3.74 0.46
C CYS A 426 -32.58 -2.40 0.37
N TYR A 427 -33.00 -1.51 -0.53
CA TYR A 427 -32.37 -0.20 -0.65
C TYR A 427 -32.64 0.70 0.56
N ASP A 428 -33.87 0.70 1.08
CA ASP A 428 -34.19 1.41 2.32
C ASP A 428 -33.40 0.87 3.52
N GLY A 429 -33.11 -0.44 3.53
CA GLY A 429 -32.20 -1.07 4.50
C GLY A 429 -30.76 -0.59 4.36
N ALA A 430 -30.22 -0.60 3.14
CA ALA A 430 -28.86 -0.13 2.86
C ALA A 430 -28.67 1.34 3.30
N ILE A 431 -29.64 2.21 2.98
CA ILE A 431 -29.59 3.63 3.38
C ILE A 431 -29.66 3.79 4.90
N ARG A 432 -30.52 3.02 5.59
CA ARG A 432 -30.59 3.04 7.07
C ARG A 432 -29.29 2.63 7.75
N GLU A 433 -28.49 1.80 7.09
CA GLU A 433 -27.20 1.33 7.58
C GLU A 433 -26.03 2.23 7.15
N GLY A 434 -26.32 3.37 6.50
CA GLY A 434 -25.33 4.39 6.16
C GLY A 434 -24.77 4.27 4.74
N ASP A 435 -25.32 3.42 3.87
CA ASP A 435 -24.95 3.42 2.44
C ASP A 435 -25.70 4.53 1.69
N ASP A 436 -25.13 5.74 1.71
CA ASP A 436 -25.66 6.95 1.10
C ASP A 436 -25.17 7.19 -0.35
N ARG A 437 -24.53 6.17 -0.95
CA ARG A 437 -24.00 6.27 -2.32
C ARG A 437 -25.13 6.65 -3.28
N SER A 438 -24.86 7.59 -4.17
CA SER A 438 -25.82 8.07 -5.17
C SER A 438 -26.48 6.94 -5.97
N GLY A 439 -25.73 5.87 -6.27
CA GLY A 439 -26.27 4.70 -6.96
C GLY A 439 -27.38 3.97 -6.19
N VAL A 440 -27.29 3.88 -4.87
CA VAL A 440 -28.32 3.26 -4.01
C VAL A 440 -29.58 4.11 -4.02
N ILE A 441 -29.43 5.42 -3.82
CA ILE A 441 -30.55 6.38 -3.80
C ILE A 441 -31.25 6.43 -5.16
N CYS A 442 -30.49 6.48 -6.26
CA CYS A 442 -31.05 6.47 -7.61
C CYS A 442 -31.83 5.19 -7.90
N ASN A 443 -31.26 4.02 -7.57
CA ASN A 443 -31.94 2.74 -7.79
C ASN A 443 -33.21 2.63 -6.95
N ARG A 444 -33.16 3.04 -5.69
CA ARG A 444 -34.31 3.12 -4.79
C ARG A 444 -35.45 3.96 -5.36
N ASN A 445 -35.14 5.17 -5.82
CA ASN A 445 -36.12 6.08 -6.42
C ASN A 445 -36.67 5.53 -7.74
N GLY A 446 -35.84 4.84 -8.54
CA GLY A 446 -36.27 4.12 -9.73
C GLY A 446 -37.31 3.05 -9.41
N VAL A 447 -37.06 2.22 -8.40
CA VAL A 447 -38.05 1.21 -7.95
C VAL A 447 -39.33 1.85 -7.46
N ALA A 448 -39.25 2.91 -6.64
CA ALA A 448 -40.44 3.61 -6.15
C ALA A 448 -41.30 4.19 -7.29
N ALA A 449 -40.66 4.73 -8.34
CA ALA A 449 -41.36 5.22 -9.52
C ALA A 449 -42.03 4.08 -10.31
N ILE A 450 -41.37 2.92 -10.44
CA ILE A 450 -41.96 1.73 -11.05
C ILE A 450 -43.17 1.24 -10.24
N LEU A 451 -43.06 1.15 -8.91
CA LEU A 451 -44.16 0.74 -8.03
C LEU A 451 -45.38 1.66 -8.16
N ASN A 452 -45.16 2.98 -8.20
CA ASN A 452 -46.23 3.96 -8.45
C ASN A 452 -46.88 3.78 -9.82
N ARG A 453 -46.11 3.35 -10.83
CA ARG A 453 -46.60 3.12 -12.19
C ARG A 453 -47.40 1.83 -12.30
N ILE A 454 -47.00 0.76 -11.61
CA ILE A 454 -47.66 -0.55 -11.71
C ILE A 454 -48.88 -0.72 -10.81
N GLY A 455 -49.04 0.12 -9.78
CA GLY A 455 -50.29 0.24 -9.03
C GLY A 455 -50.72 -1.00 -8.21
N GLY A 456 -49.87 -2.02 -8.09
CA GLY A 456 -50.06 -3.18 -7.19
C GLY A 456 -50.47 -4.49 -7.87
N ASP A 457 -51.24 -4.48 -8.96
CA ASP A 457 -51.71 -5.70 -9.64
C ASP A 457 -51.82 -5.51 -11.17
N GLY A 458 -51.65 -6.60 -11.94
CA GLY A 458 -51.94 -6.61 -13.39
C GLY A 458 -50.77 -6.30 -14.34
N TYR A 459 -49.54 -6.56 -13.92
CA TYR A 459 -48.35 -6.48 -14.77
C TYR A 459 -47.70 -7.86 -14.99
N VAL A 460 -46.97 -7.99 -16.09
CA VAL A 460 -46.18 -9.18 -16.43
C VAL A 460 -44.73 -8.77 -16.53
N VAL A 461 -43.86 -9.46 -15.78
CA VAL A 461 -42.41 -9.29 -15.90
C VAL A 461 -41.87 -10.38 -16.81
N SER A 462 -41.26 -9.95 -17.91
CA SER A 462 -40.62 -10.86 -18.86
C SER A 462 -39.29 -11.37 -18.30
N ALA A 463 -38.87 -12.55 -18.76
CA ALA A 463 -37.54 -13.07 -18.45
C ALA A 463 -36.45 -12.05 -18.86
N PRO A 464 -35.45 -11.79 -18.00
CA PRO A 464 -34.38 -10.86 -18.31
C PRO A 464 -33.63 -11.27 -19.58
N ARG A 465 -33.32 -10.31 -20.44
CA ARG A 465 -32.59 -10.54 -21.70
C ARG A 465 -31.44 -9.57 -21.90
N TYR A 466 -30.38 -10.02 -22.55
CA TYR A 466 -29.28 -9.14 -22.94
C TYR A 466 -29.57 -8.48 -24.28
N LYS A 467 -29.25 -7.19 -24.39
CA LYS A 467 -29.21 -6.50 -25.69
C LYS A 467 -27.86 -6.77 -26.37
N ASP A 468 -27.88 -7.56 -27.45
CA ASP A 468 -26.71 -8.14 -28.13
C ASP A 468 -25.55 -7.16 -28.35
N SER A 469 -25.84 -5.92 -28.76
CA SER A 469 -24.80 -4.93 -29.10
C SER A 469 -24.18 -4.20 -27.91
N THR A 470 -24.78 -4.29 -26.71
CA THR A 470 -24.35 -3.53 -25.53
C THR A 470 -24.08 -4.39 -24.29
N ARG A 471 -24.38 -5.71 -24.37
CA ARG A 471 -24.38 -6.65 -23.23
C ARG A 471 -25.15 -6.12 -22.00
N ARG A 472 -26.05 -5.14 -22.21
CA ARG A 472 -26.85 -4.53 -21.15
C ARG A 472 -28.07 -5.39 -20.89
N LEU A 473 -28.30 -5.73 -19.62
CA LEU A 473 -29.46 -6.50 -19.20
C LEU A 473 -30.71 -5.62 -19.26
N ILE A 474 -31.77 -6.16 -19.86
CA ILE A 474 -33.07 -5.53 -20.00
C ILE A 474 -34.10 -6.42 -19.31
N VAL A 475 -34.93 -5.80 -18.47
CA VAL A 475 -36.09 -6.40 -17.82
C VAL A 475 -37.32 -5.68 -18.34
N GLU A 476 -38.26 -6.39 -18.95
CA GLU A 476 -39.48 -5.78 -19.48
C GLU A 476 -40.65 -6.02 -18.54
N VAL A 477 -41.41 -4.96 -18.25
CA VAL A 477 -42.60 -4.97 -17.41
C VAL A 477 -43.76 -4.47 -18.28
N SER A 478 -44.67 -5.36 -18.63
CA SER A 478 -45.85 -5.01 -19.44
C SER A 478 -47.08 -4.86 -18.56
N LEU A 479 -47.81 -3.76 -18.76
CA LEU A 479 -49.07 -3.43 -18.09
C LEU A 479 -50.18 -3.36 -19.13
N ARG A 480 -51.40 -3.69 -18.72
CA ARG A 480 -52.57 -3.46 -19.57
C ARG A 480 -52.79 -1.96 -19.73
N ALA A 481 -52.82 -1.48 -20.97
CA ALA A 481 -53.18 -0.10 -21.30
C ALA A 481 -54.30 -0.06 -22.34
N ASP A 482 -55.04 1.04 -22.32
CA ASP A 482 -55.97 1.40 -23.39
C ASP A 482 -55.20 1.51 -24.72
N PRO A 483 -55.72 0.97 -25.85
CA PRO A 483 -55.11 1.12 -27.17
C PRO A 483 -54.67 2.55 -27.51
N ASP A 484 -55.44 3.55 -27.06
CA ASP A 484 -55.17 4.96 -27.31
C ASP A 484 -54.15 5.58 -26.33
N ASN A 485 -53.68 4.81 -25.33
CA ASN A 485 -52.79 5.27 -24.27
C ASN A 485 -51.60 4.31 -24.02
N ARG A 486 -51.00 3.80 -25.10
CA ARG A 486 -49.76 3.01 -25.04
C ARG A 486 -48.56 3.88 -24.70
N TYR A 487 -47.64 3.37 -23.90
CA TYR A 487 -46.44 4.10 -23.49
C TYR A 487 -45.24 3.16 -23.27
N THR A 488 -44.04 3.74 -23.23
CA THR A 488 -42.80 3.03 -22.90
C THR A 488 -41.90 3.95 -22.09
N GLU A 489 -41.49 3.49 -20.91
CA GLU A 489 -40.62 4.22 -19.99
C GLU A 489 -39.36 3.42 -19.67
N PHE A 490 -38.24 4.11 -19.50
CA PHE A 490 -36.93 3.50 -19.27
C PHE A 490 -36.39 3.92 -17.91
N PHE A 491 -36.13 2.93 -17.06
CA PHE A 491 -35.53 3.12 -15.75
C PHE A 491 -34.12 2.55 -15.78
N ASN A 492 -33.12 3.42 -15.63
CA ASN A 492 -31.72 3.02 -15.62
C ASN A 492 -31.30 2.71 -14.18
N PHE A 493 -30.80 1.50 -13.97
CA PHE A 493 -30.27 1.06 -12.68
C PHE A 493 -28.76 1.02 -12.72
N HIS A 494 -28.13 1.49 -11.64
CA HIS A 494 -26.71 1.27 -11.39
C HIS A 494 -26.45 -0.22 -11.15
N GLY A 495 -25.33 -0.70 -11.67
CA GLY A 495 -24.97 -2.11 -11.65
C GLY A 495 -24.49 -2.59 -10.29
N MET A 496 -24.27 -3.88 -10.21
CA MET A 496 -23.65 -4.52 -9.07
C MET A 496 -22.21 -4.07 -9.04
N LYS A 497 -21.83 -3.35 -7.99
CA LYS A 497 -20.41 -3.12 -7.77
C LYS A 497 -19.82 -4.45 -7.32
N GLY A 498 -18.93 -5.00 -8.13
CA GLY A 498 -17.89 -5.84 -7.57
C GLY A 498 -17.00 -4.88 -6.81
N ASN A 499 -17.01 -4.97 -5.49
CA ASN A 499 -16.21 -4.08 -4.67
C ASN A 499 -15.93 -4.79 -3.37
N ILE A 500 -14.78 -5.43 -3.29
CA ILE A 500 -13.67 -4.95 -2.48
C ILE A 500 -12.43 -5.17 -3.36
N GLY A 501 -11.35 -4.41 -3.19
CA GLY A 501 -10.07 -4.78 -3.80
C GLY A 501 -9.73 -6.25 -3.49
N ASN A 502 -8.71 -6.78 -4.14
CA ASN A 502 -8.12 -8.04 -3.72
C ASN A 502 -7.94 -8.06 -2.19
N ALA A 503 -8.16 -9.20 -1.55
CA ALA A 503 -8.09 -9.35 -0.11
C ALA A 503 -6.67 -9.07 0.39
N ALA A 504 -6.37 -7.82 0.63
CA ALA A 504 -5.18 -7.35 1.30
C ALA A 504 -5.50 -7.21 2.80
N GLY A 505 -4.51 -7.46 3.66
CA GLY A 505 -4.56 -6.87 5.01
C GLY A 505 -4.72 -5.35 4.88
N GLN A 506 -5.18 -4.67 5.93
CA GLN A 506 -5.60 -3.26 5.89
C GLN A 506 -4.58 -2.28 5.24
N HIS A 507 -3.32 -2.70 5.00
CA HIS A 507 -2.25 -1.90 4.43
C HIS A 507 -1.29 -2.69 3.52
N LEU A 508 -1.76 -3.78 2.91
CA LEU A 508 -1.02 -4.55 1.90
C LEU A 508 -1.41 -4.12 0.48
N PRO A 509 -0.57 -4.38 -0.55
CA PRO A 509 -0.91 -4.17 -1.95
C PRO A 509 -2.25 -4.82 -2.31
N GLY A 510 -3.33 -4.03 -2.34
CA GLY A 510 -4.68 -4.48 -2.67
C GLY A 510 -4.93 -4.34 -4.16
N GLY A 511 -4.64 -5.40 -4.93
CA GLY A 511 -4.88 -5.44 -6.38
C GLY A 511 -6.31 -5.01 -6.78
N LYS A 512 -6.48 -4.61 -8.05
CA LYS A 512 -7.81 -4.28 -8.58
C LYS A 512 -8.72 -5.51 -8.45
N GLY A 513 -9.75 -5.38 -7.62
CA GLY A 513 -10.76 -6.41 -7.44
C GLY A 513 -11.63 -6.56 -8.69
N TYR A 514 -12.48 -7.58 -8.65
CA TYR A 514 -13.49 -7.79 -9.69
C TYR A 514 -14.44 -6.58 -9.76
N ARG A 515 -14.56 -5.96 -10.94
CA ARG A 515 -15.28 -4.70 -11.16
C ARG A 515 -16.81 -4.86 -11.11
N GLY A 516 -17.29 -6.09 -11.12
CA GLY A 516 -18.72 -6.39 -11.28
C GLY A 516 -19.21 -5.97 -12.66
N ARG A 517 -20.54 -5.82 -12.81
CA ARG A 517 -21.15 -5.53 -14.11
C ARG A 517 -21.75 -4.15 -14.18
N ALA A 518 -21.77 -3.60 -15.40
CA ALA A 518 -22.54 -2.41 -15.73
C ALA A 518 -24.03 -2.58 -15.38
N GLY A 519 -24.67 -1.44 -15.10
CA GLY A 519 -26.08 -1.35 -14.75
C GLY A 519 -27.04 -1.95 -15.77
N PHE A 520 -28.27 -2.22 -15.33
CA PHE A 520 -29.33 -2.79 -16.16
C PHE A 520 -30.43 -1.74 -16.43
N VAL A 521 -31.40 -2.10 -17.28
CA VAL A 521 -32.54 -1.26 -17.61
C VAL A 521 -33.82 -2.02 -17.33
N VAL A 522 -34.76 -1.36 -16.65
CA VAL A 522 -36.15 -1.82 -16.62
C VAL A 522 -36.94 -0.98 -17.62
N VAL A 523 -37.65 -1.67 -18.52
CA VAL A 523 -38.51 -1.05 -19.53
C VAL A 523 -39.95 -1.32 -19.13
N VAL A 524 -40.69 -0.29 -18.78
CA VAL A 524 -42.10 -0.40 -18.41
C VAL A 524 -42.96 0.00 -19.59
N LYS A 525 -43.88 -0.86 -20.02
CA LYS A 525 -44.73 -0.66 -21.20
C LYS A 525 -46.21 -0.76 -20.86
N GLY A 526 -47.01 0.14 -21.41
CA GLY A 526 -48.46 -0.01 -21.47
C GLY A 526 -48.87 -0.62 -22.81
N GLU A 527 -49.36 -1.84 -22.81
CA GLU A 527 -49.69 -2.63 -24.02
C GLU A 527 -51.10 -3.24 -23.93
N GLU A 528 -51.65 -3.57 -25.10
CA GLU A 528 -52.92 -4.28 -25.22
C GLU A 528 -52.64 -5.78 -25.12
N TRP A 529 -53.40 -6.50 -24.29
CA TRP A 529 -53.15 -7.92 -23.98
C TRP A 529 -53.64 -8.86 -25.08
#